data_AF-A0AA88RLP1-F1
#
_entry.id   AF-A0AA88RLP1-F1
#
_cell.length_a   1.000
_cell.length_b   1.000
_cell.length_c   1.000
_cell.angle_alpha   90.00
_cell.angle_beta   90.00
_cell.angle_gamma   90.00
#
_symmetry.space_group_name_H-M   'P 1'
#
loop_
_entity.id
_entity.type
_entity.pdbx_description
1 polymer ?
#
loop_
_entity_poly.entity_id
_entity_poly.type
_entity_poly.pdbx_seq_one_letter_code
_entity_poly.pdbx_strand_id
1 'polypeptide(L)'
;MPYFADMLKPIATGMTSYRGKLCVPQSLYSWPFFVDVGGETYYLQTDTWEEMPTGMGDGWPARQAGTKLSVVVDGELYSFDPSSSLNSGKIKVYDQKEDAWKVVIEKVPKCDFTDTESPYLLAAFHGKLHFIAKDTNHDIAVMQADIRDDFSTLTSTSSSILPHCLLEHPASATELGTFFWKVIATRSSGSAELVNCLVLNI
;
A
#
# COMPACT_ATOMS: atom_id res chain seq x y z
N MET A 1 -6.89 -10.53 -37.20
CA MET A 1 -5.89 -10.28 -36.14
C MET A 1 -6.22 -8.98 -35.41
N PRO A 2 -7.11 -8.98 -34.39
CA PRO A 2 -7.32 -7.81 -33.54
C PRO A 2 -7.08 -8.21 -32.07
N TYR A 3 -5.83 -8.14 -31.59
CA TYR A 3 -5.54 -8.38 -30.16
C TYR A 3 -4.51 -7.39 -29.58
N PHE A 4 -3.76 -6.66 -30.40
CA PHE A 4 -2.76 -5.72 -29.92
C PHE A 4 -3.29 -4.29 -29.65
N ALA A 5 -4.40 -3.89 -30.26
CA ALA A 5 -4.90 -2.51 -30.14
C ALA A 5 -5.55 -2.22 -28.77
N ASP A 6 -6.09 -3.23 -28.09
CA ASP A 6 -6.67 -3.07 -26.75
C ASP A 6 -5.63 -3.17 -25.61
N MET A 7 -4.38 -3.56 -25.90
CA MET A 7 -3.28 -3.59 -24.91
C MET A 7 -2.66 -2.21 -24.61
N LEU A 8 -3.09 -1.15 -25.32
CA LEU A 8 -2.51 0.19 -25.21
C LEU A 8 -3.38 1.20 -24.45
N LYS A 9 -4.52 0.77 -23.89
CA LYS A 9 -5.38 1.66 -23.11
C LYS A 9 -4.95 1.62 -21.64
N PRO A 10 -4.64 2.78 -21.02
CA PRO A 10 -4.42 2.86 -19.59
C PRO A 10 -5.62 2.28 -18.83
N ILE A 11 -5.33 1.53 -17.77
CA ILE A 11 -6.34 0.96 -16.87
C ILE A 11 -6.16 1.63 -15.52
N ALA A 12 -7.27 2.13 -14.95
CA ALA A 12 -7.26 2.62 -13.58
C ALA A 12 -6.91 1.46 -12.63
N THR A 13 -5.87 1.65 -11.82
CA THR A 13 -5.37 0.61 -10.91
C THR A 13 -5.88 0.78 -9.48
N GLY A 14 -6.41 1.95 -9.17
CA GLY A 14 -7.05 2.25 -7.90
C GLY A 14 -7.61 3.67 -7.88
N MET A 15 -8.05 4.11 -6.70
CA MET A 15 -8.44 5.49 -6.46
C MET A 15 -8.26 5.86 -4.99
N THR A 16 -7.85 7.09 -4.73
CA THR A 16 -7.72 7.63 -3.36
C THR A 16 -8.14 9.09 -3.31
N SER A 17 -8.98 9.43 -2.32
CA SER A 17 -9.28 10.83 -2.01
C SER A 17 -8.12 11.44 -1.23
N TYR A 18 -7.52 12.50 -1.77
CA TYR A 18 -6.37 13.19 -1.18
C TYR A 18 -6.52 14.70 -1.35
N ARG A 19 -6.44 15.45 -0.23
CA ARG A 19 -6.54 16.91 -0.20
C ARG A 19 -7.77 17.49 -0.94
N GLY A 20 -8.92 16.84 -0.80
CA GLY A 20 -10.17 17.27 -1.43
C GLY A 20 -10.27 16.97 -2.93
N LYS A 21 -9.36 16.15 -3.46
CA LYS A 21 -9.35 15.69 -4.85
C LYS A 21 -9.44 14.17 -4.91
N LEU A 22 -9.98 13.63 -5.99
CA LEU A 22 -9.98 12.19 -6.25
C LEU A 22 -8.84 11.86 -7.21
N CYS A 23 -7.83 11.15 -6.73
CA CYS A 23 -6.67 10.72 -7.52
C CYS A 23 -6.91 9.31 -8.06
N VAL A 24 -6.76 9.13 -9.36
CA VAL A 24 -6.96 7.86 -10.09
C VAL A 24 -5.66 7.51 -10.82
N PRO A 25 -4.76 6.73 -10.19
CA PRO A 25 -3.56 6.23 -10.87
C PRO A 25 -3.92 5.26 -12.00
N GLN A 26 -3.13 5.28 -13.06
CA GLN A 26 -3.33 4.49 -14.26
C GLN A 26 -2.06 3.75 -14.65
N SER A 27 -2.23 2.54 -15.16
CA SER A 27 -1.12 1.71 -15.66
C SER A 27 -1.49 1.06 -16.97
N LEU A 28 -0.48 0.88 -17.82
CA LEU A 28 -0.58 -0.01 -18.99
C LEU A 28 -0.26 -1.43 -18.58
N TYR A 29 -1.11 -2.36 -19.01
CA TYR A 29 -0.90 -3.77 -18.82
C TYR A 29 -0.42 -4.42 -20.11
N SER A 30 0.82 -4.90 -20.09
CA SER A 30 1.39 -5.70 -21.17
C SER A 30 2.11 -6.88 -20.55
N TRP A 31 1.38 -7.99 -20.34
CA TRP A 31 1.90 -9.17 -19.66
C TRP A 31 3.31 -9.54 -20.17
N PRO A 32 4.29 -9.77 -19.29
CA PRO A 32 4.22 -9.84 -17.82
C PRO A 32 4.44 -8.50 -17.09
N PHE A 33 4.43 -7.38 -17.79
CA PHE A 33 4.81 -6.07 -17.28
C PHE A 33 3.61 -5.15 -16.99
N PHE A 34 3.78 -4.34 -15.95
CA PHE A 34 2.98 -3.17 -15.69
C PHE A 34 3.88 -1.96 -15.87
N VAL A 35 3.39 -0.97 -16.61
CA VAL A 35 4.07 0.31 -16.79
C VAL A 35 3.17 1.38 -16.21
N ASP A 36 3.69 2.09 -15.22
CA ASP A 36 3.02 3.25 -14.64
C ASP A 36 2.95 4.33 -15.72
N VAL A 37 1.75 4.87 -15.98
CA VAL A 37 1.53 5.91 -17.01
C VAL A 37 0.90 7.17 -16.42
N GLY A 38 1.15 7.37 -15.13
CA GLY A 38 0.64 8.49 -14.38
C GLY A 38 -0.77 8.25 -13.87
N GLY A 39 -1.66 9.21 -14.10
CA GLY A 39 -3.04 9.14 -13.67
C GLY A 39 -3.75 10.46 -13.87
N GLU A 40 -4.99 10.50 -13.40
CA GLU A 40 -5.82 11.70 -13.48
C GLU A 40 -6.30 12.09 -12.08
N THR A 41 -6.51 13.38 -11.87
CA THR A 41 -7.02 13.94 -10.62
C THR A 41 -8.29 14.71 -10.89
N TYR A 42 -9.38 14.33 -10.22
CA TYR A 42 -10.64 15.03 -10.27
C TYR A 42 -10.74 16.06 -9.14
N TYR A 43 -11.08 17.29 -9.52
CA TYR A 43 -11.27 18.42 -8.63
C TYR A 43 -12.77 18.67 -8.43
N LEU A 44 -13.28 18.37 -7.23
CA LEU A 44 -14.70 18.57 -6.92
C LEU A 44 -15.13 20.04 -7.04
N GLN A 45 -14.23 20.97 -6.69
CA GLN A 45 -14.54 22.40 -6.65
C GLN A 45 -14.80 23.00 -8.04
N THR A 46 -14.14 22.46 -9.07
CA THR A 46 -14.21 22.96 -10.45
C THR A 46 -14.93 21.99 -11.38
N ASP A 47 -15.27 20.79 -10.91
CA ASP A 47 -15.84 19.70 -11.72
C ASP A 47 -14.99 19.37 -12.95
N THR A 48 -13.67 19.29 -12.74
CA THR A 48 -12.70 19.05 -13.83
C THR A 48 -11.77 17.89 -13.51
N TRP A 49 -11.37 17.18 -14.56
CA TRP A 49 -10.27 16.24 -14.54
C TRP A 49 -9.01 16.93 -15.06
N GLU A 50 -7.90 16.75 -14.37
CA GLU A 50 -6.57 17.19 -14.80
C GLU A 50 -5.59 16.02 -14.76
N GLU A 51 -4.52 16.13 -15.54
CA GLU A 51 -3.39 15.21 -15.45
C GLU A 51 -2.78 15.26 -14.04
N MET A 52 -2.49 14.09 -13.48
CA MET A 52 -1.84 13.97 -12.18
C MET A 52 -0.41 14.53 -12.26
N PRO A 53 0.13 15.16 -11.20
CA PRO A 53 1.54 15.54 -11.15
C PRO A 53 2.45 14.36 -11.50
N THR A 54 3.49 14.62 -12.31
CA THR A 54 4.33 13.57 -12.89
C THR A 54 4.93 12.67 -11.82
N GLY A 55 5.52 13.23 -10.76
CA GLY A 55 6.15 12.39 -9.74
C GLY A 55 5.15 11.69 -8.82
N MET A 56 3.95 12.26 -8.64
CA MET A 56 2.83 11.57 -8.01
C MET A 56 2.43 10.32 -8.80
N GLY A 57 2.26 10.45 -10.12
CA GLY A 57 1.83 9.39 -11.00
C GLY A 57 2.90 8.30 -11.20
N ASP A 58 4.12 8.69 -11.57
CA ASP A 58 5.23 7.77 -11.88
C ASP A 58 5.67 6.92 -10.69
N GLY A 59 5.56 7.47 -9.48
CA GLY A 59 5.95 6.77 -8.26
C GLY A 59 4.78 6.05 -7.56
N TRP A 60 3.55 6.16 -8.07
CA TRP A 60 2.39 5.53 -7.46
C TRP A 60 2.45 4.03 -7.69
N PRO A 61 2.54 3.19 -6.65
CA PRO A 61 2.58 1.74 -6.80
C PRO A 61 1.25 1.23 -7.37
N ALA A 62 1.23 0.93 -8.67
CA ALA A 62 0.02 0.62 -9.42
C ALA A 62 0.26 -0.57 -10.35
N ARG A 63 0.54 -1.75 -9.78
CA ARG A 63 0.82 -2.96 -10.59
C ARG A 63 -0.25 -4.04 -10.51
N GLN A 64 -1.32 -3.82 -9.76
CA GLN A 64 -2.38 -4.81 -9.68
C GLN A 64 -3.72 -4.08 -9.67
N ALA A 65 -4.48 -4.25 -10.75
CA ALA A 65 -5.81 -3.67 -10.87
C ALA A 65 -6.70 -4.22 -9.74
N GLY A 66 -7.40 -3.32 -9.04
CA GLY A 66 -8.39 -3.69 -8.03
C GLY A 66 -7.86 -3.82 -6.60
N THR A 67 -6.55 -3.74 -6.35
CA THR A 67 -6.01 -3.69 -4.99
C THR A 67 -5.79 -2.24 -4.54
N LYS A 68 -6.43 -1.86 -3.43
CA LYS A 68 -6.18 -0.55 -2.81
C LYS A 68 -4.87 -0.60 -2.03
N LEU A 69 -3.82 -0.12 -2.68
CA LEU A 69 -2.48 -0.04 -2.09
C LEU A 69 -2.17 1.32 -1.48
N SER A 70 -3.07 2.29 -1.60
CA SER A 70 -2.86 3.65 -1.11
C SER A 70 -3.94 4.09 -0.13
N VAL A 71 -3.56 4.92 0.83
CA VAL A 71 -4.46 5.45 1.85
C VAL A 71 -3.97 6.80 2.37
N VAL A 72 -4.89 7.63 2.84
CA VAL A 72 -4.56 8.88 3.51
C VAL A 72 -4.65 8.70 5.02
N VAL A 73 -3.58 9.04 5.73
CA VAL A 73 -3.51 9.10 7.20
C VAL A 73 -3.12 10.52 7.57
N ASP A 74 -3.92 11.18 8.40
CA ASP A 74 -3.67 12.54 8.88
C ASP A 74 -3.31 13.57 7.79
N GLY A 75 -3.92 13.42 6.61
CA GLY A 75 -3.72 14.32 5.46
C GLY A 75 -2.49 14.00 4.59
N GLU A 76 -1.73 12.96 4.92
CA GLU A 76 -0.61 12.46 4.13
C GLU A 76 -0.99 11.22 3.35
N LEU A 77 -0.51 11.12 2.10
CA LEU A 77 -0.82 10.02 1.20
C LEU A 77 0.27 8.96 1.30
N TYR A 78 -0.12 7.78 1.77
CA TYR A 78 0.73 6.60 1.87
C TYR A 78 0.39 5.60 0.78
N SER A 79 1.38 4.84 0.33
CA SER A 79 1.17 3.71 -0.56
C SER A 79 2.12 2.56 -0.26
N PHE A 80 1.63 1.34 -0.47
CA PHE A 80 2.39 0.11 -0.37
C PHE A 80 2.98 -0.24 -1.74
N ASP A 81 4.31 -0.35 -1.77
CA ASP A 81 5.07 -0.76 -2.95
C ASP A 81 5.48 -2.24 -2.82
N PRO A 82 4.86 -3.15 -3.60
CA PRO A 82 5.23 -4.56 -3.60
C PRO A 82 6.54 -4.84 -4.38
N SER A 83 7.07 -3.87 -5.13
CA SER A 83 8.19 -4.06 -6.08
C SER A 83 9.58 -4.11 -5.45
N SER A 84 9.71 -3.78 -4.18
CA SER A 84 10.96 -3.99 -3.44
C SER A 84 11.16 -5.47 -3.16
N SER A 85 12.31 -6.02 -3.55
CA SER A 85 12.90 -7.35 -3.26
C SER A 85 11.96 -8.58 -3.17
N LEU A 86 12.49 -9.78 -3.40
CA LEU A 86 11.71 -11.01 -3.28
C LEU A 86 11.03 -11.14 -1.89
N ASN A 87 11.62 -10.55 -0.84
CA ASN A 87 11.32 -10.86 0.55
C ASN A 87 10.64 -9.74 1.37
N SER A 88 10.46 -8.50 0.89
CA SER A 88 9.70 -7.49 1.65
C SER A 88 9.19 -6.32 0.82
N GLY A 89 7.95 -5.87 1.06
CA GLY A 89 7.41 -4.64 0.44
C GLY A 89 7.84 -3.37 1.20
N LYS A 90 7.60 -2.19 0.63
CA LYS A 90 7.88 -0.88 1.25
C LYS A 90 6.61 -0.07 1.44
N ILE A 91 6.59 0.82 2.43
CA ILE A 91 5.62 1.93 2.47
C ILE A 91 6.31 3.21 2.02
N LYS A 92 5.66 3.93 1.12
CA LYS A 92 6.07 5.25 0.67
C LYS A 92 5.03 6.29 1.11
N VAL A 93 5.48 7.51 1.34
CA VAL A 93 4.65 8.71 1.51
C VAL A 93 4.90 9.66 0.34
N TYR A 94 3.84 10.29 -0.18
CA TYR A 94 3.98 11.29 -1.23
C TYR A 94 4.31 12.67 -0.62
N ASP A 95 5.47 13.22 -0.98
CA ASP A 95 5.87 14.59 -0.69
C ASP A 95 5.41 15.51 -1.82
N GLN A 96 4.35 16.26 -1.55
CA GLN A 96 3.77 17.21 -2.51
C GLN A 96 4.75 18.33 -2.91
N LYS A 97 5.64 18.75 -2.01
CA LYS A 97 6.55 19.87 -2.28
C LYS A 97 7.63 19.49 -3.28
N GLU A 98 8.12 18.26 -3.19
CA GLU A 98 9.11 17.70 -4.09
C GLU A 98 8.49 16.97 -5.29
N ASP A 99 7.16 16.82 -5.29
CA ASP A 99 6.42 15.95 -6.21
C ASP A 99 7.08 14.56 -6.31
N ALA A 100 7.29 13.92 -5.16
CA ALA A 100 8.07 12.68 -5.10
C ALA A 100 7.59 11.74 -4.00
N TRP A 101 7.73 10.44 -4.23
CA TRP A 101 7.45 9.41 -3.22
C TRP A 101 8.71 9.10 -2.40
N LYS A 102 8.60 9.21 -1.08
CA LYS A 102 9.67 8.92 -0.12
C LYS A 102 9.39 7.63 0.62
N VAL A 103 10.37 6.74 0.69
CA VAL A 103 10.24 5.50 1.48
C VAL A 103 10.25 5.87 2.96
N VAL A 104 9.20 5.46 3.67
CA VAL A 104 9.06 5.66 5.12
C VAL A 104 9.11 4.34 5.87
N ILE A 105 8.80 3.20 5.24
CA ILE A 105 9.00 1.87 5.83
C ILE A 105 9.72 1.00 4.82
N GLU A 106 10.95 0.61 5.13
CA GLU A 106 11.80 -0.22 4.27
C GLU A 106 11.36 -1.69 4.21
N LYS A 107 10.73 -2.18 5.29
CA LYS A 107 10.35 -3.59 5.43
C LYS A 107 8.93 -3.73 5.96
N VAL A 108 7.99 -4.06 5.09
CA VAL A 108 6.68 -4.59 5.45
C VAL A 108 6.79 -6.12 5.55
N PRO A 109 6.37 -6.74 6.68
CA PRO A 109 6.35 -8.18 6.82
C PRO A 109 5.62 -8.84 5.65
N LYS A 110 6.34 -9.65 4.88
CA LYS A 110 5.72 -10.52 3.88
C LYS A 110 5.36 -11.84 4.56
N CYS A 111 4.07 -12.19 4.59
CA CYS A 111 3.62 -13.52 4.96
C CYS A 111 3.78 -14.44 3.75
N ASP A 112 4.98 -15.00 3.54
CA ASP A 112 5.30 -16.04 2.54
C ASP A 112 4.32 -16.09 1.33
N PHE A 113 4.28 -14.97 0.59
CA PHE A 113 3.32 -14.78 -0.50
C PHE A 113 3.94 -15.34 -1.78
N THR A 114 4.12 -16.66 -1.84
CA THR A 114 4.74 -17.33 -2.98
C THR A 114 3.88 -17.25 -4.25
N ASP A 115 2.60 -16.89 -4.11
CA ASP A 115 1.66 -16.81 -5.23
C ASP A 115 1.08 -15.42 -5.42
N THR A 116 0.95 -15.08 -6.69
CA THR A 116 0.42 -13.83 -7.30
C THR A 116 -1.04 -13.53 -6.92
N GLU A 117 -1.63 -14.32 -6.02
CA GLU A 117 -3.06 -14.37 -5.69
C GLU A 117 -3.40 -13.92 -4.26
N SER A 118 -2.44 -13.59 -3.40
CA SER A 118 -2.78 -13.13 -2.03
C SER A 118 -3.09 -11.63 -2.00
N PRO A 119 -4.36 -11.20 -1.89
CA PRO A 119 -4.71 -9.78 -1.81
C PRO A 119 -4.18 -9.19 -0.50
N TYR A 120 -3.62 -7.99 -0.58
CA TYR A 120 -3.21 -7.17 0.55
C TYR A 120 -3.91 -5.83 0.49
N LEU A 121 -4.28 -5.31 1.65
CA LEU A 121 -4.99 -4.04 1.77
C LEU A 121 -4.23 -3.10 2.69
N LEU A 122 -4.11 -1.85 2.25
CA LEU A 122 -3.66 -0.75 3.09
C LEU A 122 -4.86 0.04 3.58
N ALA A 123 -4.94 0.22 4.90
CA ALA A 123 -6.06 0.89 5.55
C ALA A 123 -5.58 1.95 6.54
N ALA A 124 -6.40 2.99 6.70
CA ALA A 124 -6.24 4.01 7.73
C ALA A 124 -7.34 3.77 8.77
N PHE A 125 -6.93 3.61 10.02
CA PHE A 125 -7.85 3.39 11.12
C PHE A 125 -7.30 4.06 12.37
N HIS A 126 -8.09 4.93 13.00
CA HIS A 126 -7.69 5.71 14.17
C HIS A 126 -6.36 6.48 13.98
N GLY A 127 -6.18 7.17 12.84
CA GLY A 127 -4.95 7.93 12.56
C GLY A 127 -3.70 7.06 12.38
N LYS A 128 -3.87 5.75 12.21
CA LYS A 128 -2.75 4.81 12.05
C LYS A 128 -2.86 4.00 10.78
N LEU A 129 -1.69 3.70 10.23
CA LEU A 129 -1.55 2.82 9.08
C LEU A 129 -1.73 1.36 9.49
N HIS A 130 -2.56 0.64 8.74
CA HIS A 130 -2.80 -0.77 8.92
C HIS A 130 -2.56 -1.52 7.61
N PHE A 131 -1.87 -2.64 7.70
CA PHE A 131 -1.65 -3.57 6.61
C PHE A 131 -2.38 -4.87 6.92
N ILE A 132 -3.28 -5.26 6.02
CA ILE A 132 -4.09 -6.45 6.14
C ILE A 132 -3.63 -7.40 5.06
N ALA A 133 -3.20 -8.59 5.47
CA ALA A 133 -2.76 -9.60 4.54
C ALA A 133 -3.37 -10.96 4.89
N LYS A 134 -3.56 -11.77 3.86
CA LYS A 134 -3.98 -13.17 3.96
C LYS A 134 -2.81 -14.06 3.61
N ASP A 135 -2.48 -15.02 4.46
CA ASP A 135 -1.41 -15.98 4.20
C ASP A 135 -1.91 -17.20 3.39
N THR A 136 -0.99 -18.12 3.08
CA THR A 136 -1.25 -19.36 2.35
C THR A 136 -2.15 -20.34 3.11
N ASN A 137 -2.23 -20.23 4.44
CA ASN A 137 -3.16 -21.00 5.28
C ASN A 137 -4.56 -20.35 5.34
N HIS A 138 -4.75 -19.25 4.61
CA HIS A 138 -5.95 -18.45 4.61
C HIS A 138 -6.26 -17.74 5.93
N ASP A 139 -5.26 -17.55 6.77
CA ASP A 139 -5.35 -16.71 7.95
C ASP A 139 -5.11 -15.25 7.56
N ILE A 140 -5.98 -14.37 8.06
CA ILE A 140 -5.86 -12.93 7.92
C ILE A 140 -5.12 -12.40 9.14
N ALA A 141 -4.06 -11.62 8.89
CA ALA A 141 -3.38 -10.84 9.90
C ALA A 141 -3.63 -9.35 9.68
N VAL A 142 -3.98 -8.63 10.75
CA VAL A 142 -4.06 -7.18 10.77
C VAL A 142 -2.85 -6.64 11.52
N MET A 143 -1.99 -5.95 10.80
CA MET A 143 -0.76 -5.34 11.32
C MET A 143 -0.92 -3.83 11.36
N GLN A 144 -0.62 -3.22 12.50
CA GLN A 144 -0.58 -1.79 12.69
C GLN A 144 0.88 -1.32 12.62
N ALA A 145 1.16 -0.28 11.84
CA ALA A 145 2.46 0.38 11.90
C ALA A 145 2.44 1.39 13.06
N ASP A 146 3.43 1.31 13.94
CA ASP A 146 3.76 2.42 14.83
C ASP A 146 4.81 3.28 14.12
N ILE A 147 4.34 4.39 13.54
CA ILE A 147 5.24 5.43 13.03
C ILE A 147 5.82 6.08 14.29
N ARG A 148 7.05 5.70 14.65
CA ARG A 148 7.76 6.39 15.71
C ARG A 148 8.06 7.79 15.20
N ASP A 149 7.25 8.75 15.65
CA ASP A 149 7.67 10.13 15.67
C ASP A 149 8.96 10.17 16.48
N ASP A 150 10.04 10.64 15.88
CA ASP A 150 11.35 10.80 16.53
C ASP A 150 11.33 11.97 17.55
N PHE A 151 10.20 12.16 18.25
CA PHE A 151 9.96 13.29 19.16
C PHE A 151 9.30 12.98 20.50
N SER A 152 9.04 11.72 20.89
CA SER A 152 8.83 11.46 22.32
C SER A 152 9.11 10.02 22.76
N THR A 153 10.19 9.90 23.54
CA THR A 153 10.40 9.04 24.71
C THR A 153 9.88 7.59 24.68
N LEU A 154 10.87 6.70 24.66
CA LEU A 154 10.85 5.30 25.08
C LEU A 154 9.92 5.01 26.28
N THR A 155 9.03 4.04 26.13
CA THR A 155 8.53 3.03 27.11
C THR A 155 7.33 2.34 26.44
N SER A 156 7.02 1.05 26.55
CA SER A 156 7.55 -0.07 27.31
C SER A 156 7.07 -1.36 26.64
N THR A 157 7.79 -2.43 26.96
CA THR A 157 7.64 -3.82 26.55
C THR A 157 6.20 -4.36 26.64
N SER A 158 5.75 -5.09 25.62
CA SER A 158 4.72 -6.12 25.79
C SER A 158 4.99 -7.29 24.85
N SER A 159 5.03 -8.49 25.44
CA SER A 159 5.22 -9.76 24.74
C SER A 159 3.91 -10.16 24.07
N SER A 160 3.89 -10.27 22.75
CA SER A 160 2.77 -10.83 22.00
C SER A 160 3.24 -11.98 21.11
N ILE A 161 2.40 -13.00 21.01
CA ILE A 161 2.57 -14.18 20.14
C ILE A 161 2.82 -13.67 18.71
N LEU A 162 3.98 -14.00 18.17
CA LEU A 162 4.39 -13.62 16.82
C LEU A 162 3.69 -14.56 15.82
N PRO A 163 2.92 -14.06 14.84
CA PRO A 163 2.49 -14.89 13.72
C PRO A 163 3.69 -15.42 12.96
N HIS A 164 3.50 -16.53 12.24
CA HIS A 164 4.54 -17.22 11.47
C HIS A 164 5.32 -16.27 10.54
N CYS A 165 4.68 -15.21 10.04
CA CYS A 165 5.29 -14.18 9.18
C CYS A 165 6.41 -13.35 9.84
N LEU A 166 6.53 -13.35 11.17
CA LEU A 166 7.57 -12.61 11.91
C LEU A 166 8.67 -13.53 12.47
N LEU A 167 8.54 -14.86 12.31
CA LEU A 167 9.41 -15.84 12.96
C LEU A 167 10.71 -16.14 12.19
N GLU A 168 10.82 -15.79 10.91
CA GLU A 168 11.95 -16.24 10.05
C GLU A 168 13.20 -15.34 10.03
N HIS A 169 13.29 -14.30 10.87
CA HIS A 169 14.51 -13.49 10.93
C HIS A 169 15.03 -13.30 12.36
N PRO A 170 16.05 -14.07 12.80
CA PRO A 170 16.88 -13.65 13.91
C PRO A 170 17.62 -12.38 13.47
N ALA A 171 17.26 -11.25 14.06
CA ALA A 171 17.82 -9.94 13.75
C ALA A 171 19.33 -9.92 14.02
N SER A 172 20.14 -9.84 12.96
CA SER A 172 21.45 -9.20 13.06
C SER A 172 21.21 -7.71 13.22
N ALA A 173 21.33 -7.22 14.45
CA ALA A 173 21.21 -5.82 14.79
C ALA A 173 22.25 -5.01 13.99
N THR A 174 21.79 -4.17 13.06
CA THR A 174 22.31 -2.84 12.69
C THR A 174 21.66 -2.44 11.37
N GLU A 175 20.42 -1.91 11.35
CA GLU A 175 19.95 -1.03 10.26
C GLU A 175 18.93 -0.02 10.82
N LEU A 176 19.12 1.25 10.45
CA LEU A 176 18.44 2.45 10.94
C LEU A 176 16.91 2.39 10.76
N GLY A 177 16.17 2.91 11.76
CA GLY A 177 14.74 3.22 11.66
C GLY A 177 13.80 2.02 11.88
N THR A 178 13.71 1.52 13.11
CA THR A 178 12.85 0.37 13.43
C THR A 178 11.37 0.79 13.51
N PHE A 179 10.70 0.89 12.35
CA PHE A 179 9.24 0.85 12.29
C PHE A 179 8.79 -0.54 12.77
N PHE A 180 7.99 -0.57 13.84
CA PHE A 180 7.52 -1.82 14.40
C PHE A 180 6.10 -2.08 13.92
N TRP A 181 5.92 -3.18 13.17
CA TRP A 181 4.59 -3.69 12.86
C TRP A 181 4.10 -4.50 14.06
N LYS A 182 2.99 -4.07 14.66
CA LYS A 182 2.31 -4.81 15.72
C LYS A 182 1.13 -5.55 15.13
N VAL A 183 1.07 -6.86 15.32
CA VAL A 183 -0.10 -7.65 14.96
C VAL A 183 -1.16 -7.42 16.02
N ILE A 184 -2.30 -6.87 15.61
CA ILE A 184 -3.39 -6.47 16.53
C ILE A 184 -4.60 -7.39 16.44
N ALA A 185 -4.73 -8.16 15.36
CA ALA A 185 -5.77 -9.16 15.20
C ALA A 185 -5.32 -10.25 14.21
N THR A 186 -5.81 -11.46 14.43
CA THR A 186 -5.73 -12.57 13.49
C THR A 186 -7.09 -13.26 13.38
N ARG A 187 -7.40 -13.81 12.21
CA ARG A 187 -8.65 -14.53 11.96
C ARG A 187 -8.46 -15.56 10.87
N SER A 188 -8.93 -16.79 11.09
CA SER A 188 -9.09 -17.76 10.01
C SER A 188 -10.29 -17.38 9.12
N SER A 189 -10.02 -17.26 7.82
CA SER A 189 -11.01 -16.76 6.84
C SER A 189 -11.46 -17.81 5.83
N GLY A 190 -10.83 -18.98 5.80
CA GLY A 190 -11.12 -20.02 4.81
C GLY A 190 -10.96 -19.47 3.38
N SER A 191 -11.89 -19.78 2.48
CA SER A 191 -11.80 -19.33 1.08
C SER A 191 -12.19 -17.86 0.84
N ALA A 192 -12.46 -17.06 1.87
CA ALA A 192 -12.91 -15.67 1.67
C ALA A 192 -11.81 -14.78 1.07
N GLU A 193 -12.15 -13.97 0.08
CA GLU A 193 -11.24 -13.02 -0.56
C GLU A 193 -11.22 -11.67 0.17
N LEU A 194 -10.06 -11.00 0.19
CA LEU A 194 -9.97 -9.62 0.66
C LEU A 194 -10.31 -8.68 -0.49
N VAL A 195 -11.44 -8.01 -0.35
CA VAL A 195 -11.90 -6.96 -1.27
C VAL A 195 -11.94 -5.63 -0.53
N ASN A 196 -11.59 -4.55 -1.21
CA ASN A 196 -11.67 -3.20 -0.65
C ASN A 196 -12.92 -2.47 -1.17
N CYS A 197 -13.67 -1.87 -0.26
CA CYS A 197 -14.77 -0.94 -0.57
C CYS A 197 -14.43 0.44 0.00
N LEU A 198 -14.51 1.48 -0.82
CA LEU A 198 -14.33 2.86 -0.37
C LEU A 198 -15.70 3.51 -0.17
N VAL A 199 -16.03 3.88 1.06
CA VAL A 199 -17.16 4.78 1.32
C VAL A 199 -16.66 6.20 1.12
N LEU A 200 -17.14 6.86 0.06
CA LEU A 200 -16.92 8.27 -0.16
C LEU A 200 -17.96 9.03 0.67
N ASN A 201 -17.52 9.78 1.67
CA ASN A 201 -18.39 10.77 2.30
C ASN A 201 -18.39 12.00 1.38
N ILE A 202 -19.51 12.23 0.71
CA ILE A 202 -19.70 13.30 -0.29
C ILE A 202 -20.40 14.47 0.40
#